data_AF-A0A839YAN4-F1
#
_entry.id   AF-A0A839YAN4-F1
#
_cell.length_a   1.000
_cell.length_b   1.000
_cell.length_c   1.000
_cell.angle_alpha   90.00
_cell.angle_beta   90.00
_cell.angle_gamma   90.00
#
_symmetry.space_group_name_H-M   'P 1'
#
loop_
_entity.id
_entity.type
_entity.pdbx_description
1 polymer ?
#
loop_
_entity_poly.entity_id
_entity_poly.type
_entity_poly.pdbx_seq_one_letter_code
_entity_poly.pdbx_strand_id
1 'polypeptide(L)'
;MRVGTVLIAACGLAMLAACSKKPVTPLPPPPPPGAVAGSSAADRDGDGIVDGYYTSDGIYHPYAPPAPPPPPPAPTRRGERG
;
A
#
# COMPACT_ATOMS: atom_id res chain seq x y z
N MET A 1 3.86 -10.98 56.60
CA MET A 1 4.22 -11.60 55.31
C MET A 1 3.11 -11.50 54.25
N ARG A 2 1.83 -11.76 54.58
CA ARG A 2 0.71 -11.74 53.61
C ARG A 2 0.39 -10.38 52.96
N VAL A 3 0.60 -9.26 53.67
CA VAL A 3 0.30 -7.91 53.15
C VAL A 3 1.33 -7.46 52.11
N GLY A 4 2.61 -7.82 52.30
CA GLY A 4 3.68 -7.48 51.36
C GLY A 4 3.53 -8.16 50.01
N THR A 5 3.11 -9.43 49.99
CA THR A 5 2.86 -10.18 48.76
C THR A 5 1.68 -9.63 47.97
N VAL A 6 0.62 -9.16 48.64
CA VAL A 6 -0.55 -8.54 47.99
C VAL A 6 -0.16 -7.20 47.35
N LEU A 7 0.66 -6.40 48.03
CA LEU A 7 1.08 -5.09 47.52
C LEU A 7 1.99 -5.22 46.29
N ILE A 8 2.92 -6.18 46.31
CA ILE A 8 3.80 -6.46 45.16
C ILE A 8 2.98 -6.98 43.97
N ALA A 9 2.02 -7.87 44.20
CA ALA A 9 1.15 -8.37 43.14
C ALA A 9 0.29 -7.25 42.51
N ALA A 10 -0.23 -6.33 43.32
CA ALA A 10 -1.01 -5.19 42.84
C ALA A 10 -0.17 -4.23 41.97
N CYS A 11 1.06 -3.93 42.39
CA CYS A 11 1.99 -3.14 41.58
C CYS A 11 2.37 -3.82 40.27
N GLY A 12 2.57 -5.14 40.27
CA GLY A 12 2.87 -5.90 39.05
C GLY A 12 1.73 -5.87 38.02
N LEU A 13 0.48 -6.02 38.49
CA LEU A 13 -0.70 -5.95 37.62
C LEU A 13 -0.94 -4.55 37.05
N ALA A 14 -0.69 -3.49 37.83
CA ALA A 14 -0.81 -2.11 37.36
C ALA A 14 0.19 -1.78 36.24
N MET A 15 1.43 -2.27 36.34
CA MET A 15 2.46 -2.08 35.30
C MET A 15 2.12 -2.82 34.00
N LEU A 16 1.55 -4.03 34.10
CA LEU A 16 1.15 -4.79 32.91
C LEU A 16 -0.04 -4.14 32.18
N ALA A 17 -0.99 -3.59 32.93
CA ALA A 17 -2.12 -2.85 32.37
C ALA A 17 -1.68 -1.56 31.66
N ALA A 18 -0.65 -0.87 32.18
CA ALA A 18 -0.11 0.33 31.55
C ALA A 18 0.58 0.05 30.19
N CYS A 19 1.23 -1.11 30.05
CA CYS A 19 1.85 -1.52 28.78
C CYS A 19 0.87 -2.15 27.77
N SER A 20 -0.33 -2.59 28.20
CA SER A 20 -1.28 -3.27 27.31
C SER A 20 -2.14 -2.32 26.46
N LYS A 21 -1.83 -1.01 26.44
CA LYS A 21 -2.55 -0.05 25.60
C LYS A 21 -2.19 -0.31 24.14
N LYS A 22 -3.03 -1.12 23.48
CA LYS A 22 -2.94 -1.36 22.04
C LYS A 22 -3.12 -0.01 21.35
N PRO A 23 -2.15 0.46 20.55
CA PRO A 23 -2.38 1.63 19.73
C PRO A 23 -3.56 1.30 18.81
N VAL A 24 -4.57 2.17 18.81
CA VAL A 24 -5.61 2.14 17.78
C VAL A 24 -4.93 2.62 16.52
N THR A 25 -4.31 1.71 15.77
CA THR A 25 -3.82 2.01 14.42
C THR A 25 -5.04 2.26 13.53
N PRO A 26 -5.18 3.46 12.95
CA PRO A 26 -6.19 3.70 11.92
C PRO A 26 -6.03 2.64 10.84
N LEU A 27 -7.15 2.14 10.30
CA LEU A 27 -7.09 1.27 9.13
C LEU A 27 -6.36 2.02 8.00
N PRO A 28 -5.44 1.35 7.28
CA PRO A 28 -4.81 1.96 6.12
C PRO A 28 -5.88 2.39 5.10
N PRO A 29 -5.66 3.49 4.37
CA PRO A 29 -6.60 3.93 3.35
C PRO A 29 -6.80 2.81 2.32
N PRO A 30 -7.99 2.74 1.69
CA PRO A 30 -8.24 1.75 0.66
C PRO A 30 -7.23 1.91 -0.48
N PRO A 31 -6.77 0.80 -1.08
CA PRO A 31 -5.84 0.85 -2.19
C PRO A 31 -6.45 1.61 -3.38
N PRO A 32 -5.65 2.40 -4.12
CA PRO A 32 -6.14 3.14 -5.28
C PRO A 32 -6.64 2.19 -6.38
N PRO A 33 -7.53 2.65 -7.28
CA PRO A 33 -7.99 1.83 -8.40
C PRO A 33 -6.82 1.30 -9.23
N GLY A 34 -6.81 -0.01 -9.48
CA GLY A 34 -5.72 -0.70 -10.19
C GLY A 34 -4.55 -1.15 -9.31
N ALA A 35 -4.54 -0.82 -8.01
CA ALA A 35 -3.55 -1.38 -7.09
C ALA A 35 -3.86 -2.83 -6.73
N VAL A 36 -2.82 -3.66 -6.72
CA VAL A 36 -2.91 -5.07 -6.34
C VAL A 36 -2.81 -5.17 -4.82
N ALA A 37 -3.79 -5.80 -4.18
CA ALA A 37 -3.80 -5.95 -2.72
C ALA A 37 -2.58 -6.75 -2.25
N GLY A 38 -1.89 -6.27 -1.21
CA GLY A 38 -0.68 -6.91 -0.69
C GLY A 38 0.56 -6.72 -1.58
N SER A 39 0.49 -5.85 -2.60
CA SER A 39 1.65 -5.47 -3.40
C SER A 39 2.44 -4.32 -2.76
N SER A 40 3.73 -4.23 -3.12
CA SER A 40 4.62 -3.13 -2.74
C SER A 40 5.20 -2.47 -3.98
N ALA A 41 5.20 -1.14 -4.05
CA ALA A 41 5.85 -0.40 -5.13
C ALA A 41 7.35 -0.73 -5.19
N ALA A 42 7.88 -0.90 -6.39
CA ALA A 42 9.27 -1.25 -6.64
C ALA A 42 9.91 -0.24 -7.59
N ASP A 43 10.96 0.39 -7.10
CA ASP A 43 11.92 1.21 -7.85
C ASP A 43 13.24 0.42 -7.82
N ARG A 44 13.69 -0.09 -8.97
CA ARG A 44 14.86 -0.98 -9.05
C ARG A 44 16.12 -0.27 -9.51
N ASP A 45 15.99 0.86 -10.18
CA ASP A 45 17.14 1.66 -10.63
C ASP A 45 17.45 2.85 -9.71
N GLY A 46 16.56 3.15 -8.76
CA GLY A 46 16.75 4.14 -7.71
C GLY A 46 16.56 5.57 -8.20
N ASP A 47 15.84 5.78 -9.31
CA ASP A 47 15.59 7.09 -9.89
C ASP A 47 14.44 7.86 -9.21
N GLY A 48 13.74 7.21 -8.26
CA GLY A 48 12.59 7.75 -7.55
C GLY A 48 11.26 7.61 -8.30
N ILE A 49 11.25 6.92 -9.44
CA ILE A 49 10.09 6.54 -10.22
C ILE A 49 9.85 5.04 -10.02
N VAL A 50 8.58 4.66 -9.88
CA VAL A 50 8.23 3.26 -9.66
C VAL A 50 8.22 2.52 -11.00
N ASP A 51 9.07 1.50 -11.14
CA ASP A 51 9.18 0.62 -12.32
C ASP A 51 8.11 -0.48 -12.36
N GLY A 52 7.60 -0.85 -11.19
CA GLY A 52 6.69 -1.99 -11.02
C GLY A 52 6.29 -2.24 -9.58
N TYR A 53 5.91 -3.47 -9.27
CA TYR A 53 5.54 -3.87 -7.92
C TYR A 53 5.95 -5.31 -7.60
N TYR A 54 6.19 -5.58 -6.32
CA TYR A 54 6.30 -6.94 -5.79
C TYR A 54 4.95 -7.42 -5.30
N THR A 55 4.61 -8.68 -5.57
CA THR A 55 3.47 -9.37 -4.96
C THR A 55 3.90 -10.01 -3.62
N SER A 56 2.95 -10.45 -2.79
CA SER A 56 3.21 -11.05 -1.47
C SER A 56 4.03 -12.35 -1.51
N ASP A 57 4.11 -13.00 -2.67
CA ASP A 57 4.98 -14.14 -2.97
C ASP A 57 6.43 -13.72 -3.29
N GLY A 58 6.72 -12.42 -3.33
CA GLY A 58 8.03 -11.85 -3.66
C GLY A 58 8.31 -11.77 -5.16
N ILE A 59 7.34 -12.07 -6.02
CA ILE A 59 7.51 -11.99 -7.48
C ILE A 59 7.40 -10.53 -7.94
N TYR A 60 8.34 -10.10 -8.79
CA TYR A 60 8.34 -8.78 -9.41
C TYR A 60 7.47 -8.71 -10.67
N HIS A 61 6.65 -7.67 -10.77
CA HIS A 61 5.82 -7.37 -11.93
C HIS A 61 6.16 -5.96 -12.47
N PRO A 62 6.67 -5.83 -13.70
CA PRO A 62 6.88 -4.52 -14.31
C PRO A 62 5.55 -3.85 -14.65
N TYR A 63 5.49 -2.52 -14.56
CA TYR A 63 4.34 -1.79 -15.09
C TYR A 63 4.27 -1.91 -16.61
N ALA A 64 3.06 -2.04 -17.13
CA ALA A 64 2.85 -2.03 -18.56
C ALA A 64 3.22 -0.64 -19.13
N PRO A 65 3.94 -0.58 -20.26
CA PRO A 65 4.12 0.68 -20.96
C PRO A 65 2.75 1.27 -21.32
N PRO A 66 2.63 2.61 -21.40
CA PRO A 66 1.38 3.25 -21.81
C PRO A 66 0.84 2.64 -23.11
N ALA A 67 -0.48 2.45 -23.18
CA ALA A 67 -1.11 1.96 -24.40
C ALA A 67 -0.75 2.89 -25.58
N PRO A 68 -0.47 2.34 -26.78
CA PRO A 68 -0.19 3.16 -27.94
C PRO A 68 -1.37 4.11 -28.22
N PRO A 69 -1.10 5.33 -28.72
CA PRO A 69 -2.16 6.27 -29.03
C PRO A 69 -3.15 5.65 -30.03
N PRO A 70 -4.44 5.99 -29.93
CA PRO A 70 -5.42 5.51 -30.90
C PRO A 70 -5.03 5.95 -32.32
N PRO A 71 -5.34 5.14 -33.34
CA PRO A 71 -5.06 5.49 -34.72
C PRO A 71 -5.75 6.82 -35.07
N PRO A 72 -5.11 7.68 -35.90
CA PRO A 72 -5.71 8.93 -36.32
C PRO A 72 -7.05 8.67 -37.01
N PRO A 73 -8.05 9.56 -36.84
CA PRO A 73 -9.30 9.48 -37.57
C PRO A 73 -9.02 9.40 -39.07
N ALA A 74 -9.80 8.59 -39.80
CA ALA A 74 -9.70 8.55 -41.25
C ALA A 74 -9.88 9.98 -41.83
N PRO A 75 -9.11 10.36 -42.87
CA PRO A 75 -9.28 11.65 -43.51
C PRO A 75 -10.74 11.85 -43.91
N THR A 76 -11.36 12.94 -43.43
CA THR A 76 -12.67 13.34 -43.92
C THR A 76 -12.50 13.81 -45.36
N ARG A 77 -13.13 13.12 -46.33
CA ARG A 77 -13.28 13.66 -47.70
C ARG A 77 -14.25 14.85 -47.65
N ARG A 78 -13.81 15.99 -47.14
CA ARG A 78 -14.53 17.25 -47.25
C ARG A 78 -13.81 18.10 -48.29
N GLY A 79 -14.18 17.94 -49.56
CA GLY A 79 -13.58 18.75 -50.63
C GLY A 79 -13.83 18.34 -52.08
N GLU A 80 -14.60 17.29 -52.38
CA GLU A 80 -14.82 16.85 -53.78
C GLU A 80 -16.24 17.10 -54.28
N ARG A 81 -16.77 18.31 -54.02
CA ARG A 81 -17.87 18.82 -54.84
C ARG A 81 -17.70 20.33 -54.97
N GLY A 82 -17.14 20.72 -56.11
CA GLY A 82 -17.18 22.09 -56.62
C GLY A 82 -18.60 22.52 -56.97
#